data_AF-A0A369AFU0-F1
#
_entry.id   AF-A0A369AFU0-F1
#
_cell.length_a   1.000
_cell.length_b   1.000
_cell.length_c   1.000
_cell.angle_alpha   90.00
_cell.angle_beta   90.00
_cell.angle_gamma   90.00
#
_symmetry.space_group_name_H-M   'P 1'
#
loop_
_entity.id
_entity.type
_entity.pdbx_description
1 polymer ?
#
loop_
_entity_poly.entity_id
_entity_poly.type
_entity_poly.pdbx_seq_one_letter_code
_entity_poly.pdbx_strand_id
1 'polypeptide(L)'
;MRENLPYLNQSSLDAIFNNVYHMANTDIETKELYEDEKIADLAGVLFKMQEFNYQYRPDDTRALFGLMSKFFDFEINSEGTTLWLSLILALKELYGFSDKTMLEVMSQLKIRK
;
A
#
# COMPACT_ATOMS: atom_id res chain seq x y z
N MET A 1 -15.06 -8.59 10.30
CA MET A 1 -14.56 -7.60 9.32
C MET A 1 -13.76 -8.22 8.18
N ARG A 2 -12.91 -9.24 8.40
CA ARG A 2 -12.06 -9.83 7.34
C ARG A 2 -12.82 -10.50 6.18
N GLU A 3 -14.02 -11.05 6.40
CA GLU A 3 -14.76 -11.83 5.40
C GLU A 3 -15.25 -11.02 4.19
N ASN A 4 -15.27 -9.68 4.28
CA ASN A 4 -15.77 -8.81 3.23
C ASN A 4 -14.69 -7.99 2.51
N LEU A 5 -13.41 -8.16 2.88
CA LEU A 5 -12.32 -7.51 2.16
C LEU A 5 -12.07 -8.23 0.83
N PRO A 6 -11.83 -7.49 -0.27
CA PRO A 6 -11.44 -8.10 -1.54
C PRO A 6 -10.17 -8.95 -1.41
N TYR A 7 -10.07 -10.00 -2.21
CA TYR A 7 -8.84 -10.77 -2.30
C TYR A 7 -7.76 -9.98 -3.06
N LEU A 8 -6.58 -9.84 -2.46
CA LEU A 8 -5.43 -9.17 -3.08
C LEU A 8 -4.66 -10.16 -3.95
N ASN A 9 -5.00 -10.19 -5.25
CA ASN A 9 -4.15 -10.83 -6.25
C ASN A 9 -3.06 -9.86 -6.73
N GLN A 10 -2.12 -10.39 -7.50
CA GLN A 10 -1.03 -9.59 -8.08
C GLN A 10 -1.55 -8.34 -8.84
N SER A 11 -2.57 -8.47 -9.68
CA SER A 11 -3.08 -7.36 -10.49
C SER A 11 -3.65 -6.23 -9.62
N SER A 12 -4.37 -6.57 -8.56
CA SER A 12 -4.90 -5.60 -7.61
C SER A 12 -3.79 -4.90 -6.84
N LEU A 13 -2.77 -5.66 -6.41
CA LEU A 13 -1.58 -5.12 -5.74
C LEU A 13 -0.82 -4.16 -6.66
N ASP A 14 -0.53 -4.56 -7.89
CA ASP A 14 0.17 -3.74 -8.87
C ASP A 14 -0.60 -2.44 -9.14
N ALA A 15 -1.93 -2.52 -9.31
CA ALA A 15 -2.76 -1.34 -9.55
C ALA A 15 -2.77 -0.36 -8.35
N ILE A 16 -2.85 -0.87 -7.11
CA ILE A 16 -2.78 -0.05 -5.89
C ILE A 16 -1.42 0.62 -5.77
N PHE A 17 -0.34 -0.14 -5.91
CA PHE A 17 1.02 0.37 -5.68
C PHE A 17 1.55 1.25 -6.82
N ASN A 18 1.06 1.10 -8.05
CA ASN A 18 1.34 2.05 -9.14
C ASN A 18 0.79 3.46 -8.84
N ASN A 19 -0.17 3.57 -7.92
CA ASN A 19 -0.81 4.83 -7.54
C ASN A 19 -0.39 5.33 -6.15
N VAL A 20 0.65 4.76 -5.56
CA VAL A 20 1.19 5.12 -4.22
C VAL A 20 1.53 6.61 -4.04
N TYR A 21 1.80 7.33 -5.13
CA TYR A 21 2.12 8.76 -5.09
C TYR A 21 0.91 9.66 -5.34
N HIS A 22 -0.22 9.11 -5.76
CA HIS A 22 -1.49 9.83 -5.87
C HIS A 22 -2.13 9.88 -4.48
N MET A 23 -1.76 10.89 -3.68
CA MET A 23 -2.38 11.11 -2.37
C MET A 23 -3.87 11.43 -2.50
N ALA A 24 -4.65 11.16 -1.44
CA ALA A 24 -6.12 11.13 -1.37
C ALA A 24 -6.88 12.41 -1.81
N ASN A 25 -6.20 13.45 -2.29
CA ASN A 25 -6.77 14.73 -2.73
C ASN A 25 -7.08 14.80 -4.23
N THR A 26 -7.02 13.69 -4.94
CA THR A 26 -7.50 13.62 -6.31
C THR A 26 -8.74 12.74 -6.36
N ASP A 27 -9.90 13.37 -6.47
CA ASP A 27 -11.16 12.81 -7.02
C ASP A 27 -10.98 12.29 -8.48
N ILE A 28 -9.75 11.98 -8.90
CA ILE A 28 -9.38 11.59 -10.24
C ILE A 28 -9.43 10.06 -10.30
N GLU A 29 -10.51 9.57 -10.87
CA GLU A 29 -10.52 8.39 -11.75
C GLU A 29 -10.06 7.04 -11.14
N THR A 30 -10.14 6.85 -9.82
CA THR A 30 -9.90 5.51 -9.24
C THR A 30 -10.80 4.44 -9.87
N LYS A 31 -12.05 4.79 -10.22
CA LYS A 31 -12.97 3.85 -10.91
C LYS A 31 -12.56 3.45 -12.33
N GLU A 32 -11.77 4.26 -13.05
CA GLU A 32 -11.27 3.88 -14.38
C GLU A 32 -9.99 3.04 -14.31
N LEU A 33 -9.27 3.11 -13.18
CA LEU A 33 -8.02 2.37 -12.94
C LEU A 33 -8.25 0.92 -12.46
N TYR A 34 -9.41 0.63 -11.86
CA TYR A 34 -9.73 -0.69 -11.32
C TYR A 34 -11.00 -1.25 -11.98
N GLU A 35 -10.92 -2.46 -12.53
CA GLU A 35 -12.08 -3.15 -13.14
C GLU A 35 -13.17 -3.55 -12.11
N ASP A 36 -12.84 -3.59 -10.83
CA ASP A 36 -13.73 -4.00 -9.73
C ASP A 36 -13.97 -2.81 -8.77
N GLU A 37 -15.25 -2.42 -8.61
CA GLU A 37 -15.68 -1.34 -7.71
C GLU A 37 -15.24 -1.56 -6.27
N LYS A 38 -15.24 -2.81 -5.77
CA LYS A 38 -14.78 -3.09 -4.41
C LYS A 38 -13.28 -2.88 -4.24
N ILE A 39 -12.49 -3.14 -5.29
CA ILE A 39 -11.05 -2.88 -5.28
C ILE A 39 -10.79 -1.37 -5.31
N ALA A 40 -11.57 -0.61 -6.10
CA ALA A 40 -11.49 0.84 -6.12
C ALA A 40 -11.78 1.45 -4.73
N ASP A 41 -12.86 1.01 -4.08
CA ASP A 41 -13.22 1.46 -2.73
C ASP A 41 -12.16 1.08 -1.69
N LEU A 42 -11.64 -0.15 -1.77
CA LEU A 42 -10.53 -0.61 -0.94
C LEU A 42 -9.30 0.28 -1.11
N ALA A 43 -8.91 0.60 -2.35
CA ALA A 43 -7.78 1.46 -2.64
C ALA A 43 -7.98 2.85 -2.02
N GLY A 44 -9.18 3.42 -2.13
CA GLY A 44 -9.54 4.69 -1.48
C GLY A 44 -9.35 4.67 0.04
N VAL A 45 -9.74 3.58 0.71
CA VAL A 45 -9.49 3.40 2.16
C VAL A 45 -7.99 3.31 2.44
N LEU A 46 -7.25 2.52 1.66
CA LEU A 46 -5.80 2.35 1.82
C LEU A 46 -5.04 3.66 1.65
N PHE A 47 -5.40 4.50 0.68
CA PHE A 47 -4.75 5.80 0.47
C PHE A 47 -5.05 6.80 1.57
N LYS A 48 -6.27 6.79 2.14
CA LYS A 48 -6.57 7.60 3.34
C LYS A 48 -5.76 7.14 4.56
N MET A 49 -5.62 5.83 4.75
CA MET A 49 -4.77 5.27 5.81
C MET A 49 -3.30 5.57 5.56
N GLN A 50 -2.83 5.52 4.31
CA GLN A 50 -1.48 5.89 3.91
C GLN A 50 -1.20 7.35 4.28
N GLU A 51 -2.09 8.28 3.94
CA GLU A 51 -1.95 9.70 4.30
C GLU A 51 -1.86 9.88 5.81
N PHE A 52 -2.76 9.25 6.57
CA PHE A 52 -2.71 9.29 8.03
C PHE A 52 -1.37 8.74 8.58
N ASN A 53 -0.93 7.59 8.09
CA ASN A 53 0.32 6.96 8.52
C ASN A 53 1.54 7.83 8.17
N TYR A 54 1.55 8.43 6.98
CA TYR A 54 2.61 9.32 6.52
C TYR A 54 2.74 10.56 7.43
N GLN A 55 1.62 11.18 7.78
CA GLN A 55 1.59 12.40 8.58
C GLN A 55 1.86 12.15 10.07
N TYR A 56 1.33 11.06 10.62
CA TYR A 56 1.22 10.89 12.07
C TYR A 56 1.96 9.69 12.63
N ARG A 57 2.47 8.78 11.80
CA ARG A 57 3.13 7.54 12.26
C ARG A 57 4.49 7.28 11.60
N PRO A 58 5.41 8.27 11.59
CA PRO A 58 6.71 8.14 10.95
C PRO A 58 7.60 7.05 11.59
N ASP A 59 7.44 6.75 12.88
CA ASP A 59 8.24 5.72 13.54
C ASP A 59 7.81 4.30 13.15
N ASP A 60 6.50 4.07 13.01
CA ASP A 60 5.95 2.79 12.57
C ASP A 60 6.34 2.49 11.11
N THR A 61 6.35 3.52 10.25
CA THR A 61 6.76 3.37 8.85
C THR A 61 8.25 3.12 8.73
N ARG A 62 9.10 3.81 9.51
CA ARG A 62 10.55 3.53 9.58
C ARG A 62 10.86 2.11 10.03
N ALA A 63 10.10 1.57 10.98
CA ALA A 63 10.28 0.18 11.43
C ALA A 63 10.08 -0.84 10.30
N LEU A 64 9.26 -0.51 9.29
CA LEU A 64 9.05 -1.37 8.12
C LEU A 64 10.19 -1.29 7.09
N PHE A 65 11.04 -0.25 7.12
CA PHE A 65 12.10 -0.04 6.12
C PHE A 65 12.98 -1.29 5.98
N GLY A 66 13.57 -1.75 7.09
CA GLY A 66 14.46 -2.92 7.06
C GLY A 66 13.77 -4.22 6.64
N LEU A 67 12.47 -4.35 6.86
CA LEU A 67 11.70 -5.50 6.41
C LEU A 67 11.48 -5.48 4.90
N MET A 68 11.22 -4.29 4.34
CA MET A 68 10.83 -4.10 2.94
C MET A 68 11.99 -3.85 1.98
N SER A 69 13.15 -3.36 2.45
CA SER A 69 14.35 -3.15 1.63
C SER A 69 14.88 -4.42 0.96
N LYS A 70 14.37 -5.61 1.35
CA LYS A 70 14.70 -6.88 0.69
C LYS A 70 14.01 -7.04 -0.68
N PHE A 71 12.91 -6.34 -0.91
CA PHE A 71 12.12 -6.42 -2.13
C PHE A 71 12.26 -5.18 -3.00
N PHE A 72 12.48 -4.02 -2.38
CA PHE A 72 12.52 -2.73 -3.06
C PHE A 72 13.82 -2.00 -2.74
N ASP A 73 14.37 -1.34 -3.75
CA ASP A 73 15.56 -0.50 -3.61
C ASP A 73 15.14 0.90 -3.13
N PHE A 74 14.81 1.01 -1.84
CA PHE A 74 14.33 2.25 -1.25
C PHE A 74 15.45 3.24 -0.98
N GLU A 75 15.23 4.47 -1.41
CA GLU A 75 16.08 5.60 -1.06
C GLU A 75 15.92 5.94 0.44
N ILE A 76 17.03 6.13 1.13
CA ILE A 76 17.07 6.50 2.55
C ILE A 76 16.63 7.96 2.69
N ASN A 77 15.78 8.26 3.69
CA ASN A 77 15.26 9.60 3.98
C ASN A 77 14.48 10.24 2.83
N SER A 78 13.85 9.42 1.98
CA SER A 78 13.00 9.89 0.89
C SER A 78 11.54 9.97 1.30
N GLU A 79 10.85 11.05 0.90
CA GLU A 79 9.40 11.18 1.06
C GLU A 79 8.68 10.05 0.32
N GLY A 80 9.15 9.71 -0.89
CA GLY A 80 8.60 8.62 -1.69
C GLY A 80 8.69 7.26 -0.97
N THR A 81 9.85 6.95 -0.39
CA THR A 81 10.01 5.75 0.45
C THR A 81 9.03 5.75 1.62
N THR A 82 8.84 6.90 2.28
CA THR A 82 7.93 6.99 3.43
C THR A 82 6.48 6.78 3.02
N LEU A 83 6.06 7.30 1.86
CA LEU A 83 4.72 7.05 1.29
C LEU A 83 4.49 5.56 0.98
N TRP A 84 5.48 4.89 0.40
CA TRP A 84 5.45 3.43 0.17
C TRP A 84 5.25 2.66 1.46
N LEU A 85 6.09 2.94 2.47
CA LEU A 85 6.03 2.26 3.76
C LEU A 85 4.70 2.55 4.50
N SER A 86 4.15 3.75 4.32
CA SER A 86 2.85 4.14 4.87
C SER A 86 1.69 3.33 4.27
N LEU A 87 1.74 3.05 2.97
CA LEU A 87 0.75 2.22 2.27
C LEU A 87 0.89 0.74 2.66
N ILE A 88 2.12 0.26 2.79
CA ILE A 88 2.43 -1.10 3.28
C ILE A 88 1.89 -1.27 4.70
N LEU A 89 2.08 -0.27 5.58
CA LEU A 89 1.53 -0.28 6.94
C LEU A 89 -0.01 -0.33 6.92
N ALA A 90 -0.64 0.49 6.08
CA ALA A 90 -2.08 0.51 5.91
C ALA A 90 -2.62 -0.87 5.49
N LEU A 91 -1.97 -1.49 4.49
CA LEU A 91 -2.35 -2.82 4.01
C LEU A 91 -2.20 -3.88 5.10
N LYS A 92 -1.07 -3.86 5.81
CA LYS A 92 -0.79 -4.78 6.91
C LYS A 92 -1.85 -4.69 8.01
N GLU A 93 -2.24 -3.49 8.41
CA GLU A 93 -3.20 -3.27 9.49
C GLU A 93 -4.64 -3.59 9.06
N LEU A 94 -5.04 -3.15 7.88
CA LEU A 94 -6.39 -3.38 7.37
C LEU A 94 -6.71 -4.87 7.22
N TYR A 95 -5.75 -5.65 6.70
CA TYR A 95 -5.90 -7.09 6.56
C TYR A 95 -5.49 -7.88 7.83
N GLY A 96 -4.80 -7.21 8.76
CA GLY A 96 -4.25 -7.83 9.97
C GLY A 96 -3.18 -8.88 9.66
N PHE A 97 -2.31 -8.60 8.69
CA PHE A 97 -1.23 -9.48 8.27
C PHE A 97 -0.10 -9.51 9.30
N SER A 98 0.44 -10.71 9.51
CA SER A 98 1.74 -10.88 10.18
C SER A 98 2.86 -10.38 9.27
N ASP A 99 4.06 -10.12 9.83
CA ASP A 99 5.23 -9.75 9.01
C ASP A 99 5.53 -10.81 7.95
N LYS A 100 5.44 -12.09 8.31
CA LYS A 100 5.65 -13.19 7.37
C LYS A 100 4.67 -13.12 6.19
N THR A 101 3.38 -12.97 6.49
CA THR A 101 2.35 -12.84 5.45
C THR A 101 2.57 -11.60 4.60
N MET A 102 3.00 -10.50 5.21
CA MET A 102 3.31 -9.28 4.48
C MET A 102 4.45 -9.48 3.49
N LEU A 103 5.52 -10.18 3.88
CA LEU A 103 6.62 -10.53 2.97
C LEU A 103 6.13 -11.38 1.79
N GLU A 104 5.26 -12.36 2.04
CA GLU A 104 4.68 -13.21 1.00
C GLU A 104 3.81 -12.39 0.03
N VAL A 105 3.00 -11.45 0.52
CA VAL A 105 2.20 -10.53 -0.31
C VAL A 105 3.10 -9.62 -1.13
N MET A 106 4.13 -9.01 -0.53
CA MET A 106 5.04 -8.10 -1.24
C MET A 106 5.87 -8.80 -2.31
N SER A 107 6.16 -10.09 -2.14
CA SER A 107 6.85 -10.88 -3.18
C SER A 107 6.06 -11.04 -4.48
N GLN A 108 4.76 -10.80 -4.46
CA GLN A 108 3.90 -10.89 -5.65
C GLN A 108 3.93 -9.62 -6.51
N LEU A 109 4.35 -8.48 -5.94
CA LEU A 109 4.37 -7.20 -6.65
C LEU A 109 5.33 -7.22 -7.84
N LYS A 110 4.83 -6.82 -9.01
CA LYS A 110 5.65 -6.56 -10.21
C LYS A 110 5.45 -5.12 -10.64
N ILE A 111 6.06 -4.22 -9.88
CA ILE A 111 6.05 -2.80 -10.22
C ILE A 111 6.88 -2.62 -11.48
N ARG A 112 6.29 -1.99 -12.50
CA ARG A 112 7.04 -1.60 -13.71
C ARG A 112 8.01 -0.48 -13.31
N LYS A 113 9.31 -0.72 -13.49
CA LYS A 113 10.35 0.32 -13.38
C LYS A 113 10.20 1.35 -14.49
#